data_AF-D5SNL8-F1
#
_entry.id   AF-D5SNL8-F1
#
_cell.length_a   1.000
_cell.length_b   1.000
_cell.length_c   1.000
_cell.angle_alpha   90.00
_cell.angle_beta   90.00
_cell.angle_gamma   90.00
#
_symmetry.space_group_name_H-M   'P 1'
#
loop_
_entity.id
_entity.type
_entity.pdbx_description
1 polymer ?
#
loop_
_entity_poly.entity_id
_entity_poly.type
_entity_poly.pdbx_seq_one_letter_code
_entity_poly.pdbx_strand_id
1 'polypeptide(L)'
;MPTCFATSDSESCISLARDKTLTHLTKRTSSLCQFLRLSKLVGIFLLALMSLTTLGCQSRVASTDEIVIGHFGSITGSEATFGISTDRGIQLAIEEVNAAGGVNGKKVRLITYDDKGDPREAGSAVTRLVTRDQVTAVLGEVASGLSLAAAPICQENGVPMISPSSTNPKVTQVGDMIYRVCFIDPFQGSVCAKFARENEKIKATKAAILCDQTAPYSVGLQEEFEKAFVAGGGTIVSKQAYQAGDQDFSAQLTSIRASEPEVIFIPGYYTDVGNIALQAKKLGLKVPMLGGDGWDSAKLGQIAGDALNGCYYSNHYSHEDPSPRVQNFIKLYQGKYQETPDGLAALGYDAARILFNAMKTAPSLSGKDIAAELAKTTGFEGVTGVISMDANRNPVKPAVILEMKDGTPRYVATIAPGE
;
A
#
# COMPACT_ATOMS: atom_id res chain seq x y z
N MET A 1 32.24 -25.57 -65.04
CA MET A 1 32.19 -24.99 -66.40
C MET A 1 32.54 -23.51 -66.28
N PRO A 2 33.65 -23.04 -66.88
CA PRO A 2 33.96 -21.62 -67.04
C PRO A 2 33.77 -21.14 -68.50
N THR A 3 33.41 -19.86 -68.68
CA THR A 3 33.45 -19.09 -69.95
C THR A 3 33.32 -17.59 -69.58
N CYS A 4 34.29 -16.71 -69.88
CA CYS A 4 34.49 -15.94 -71.13
C CYS A 4 33.53 -14.72 -71.28
N PHE A 5 33.86 -13.54 -71.81
CA PHE A 5 35.11 -12.88 -72.33
C PHE A 5 35.32 -11.53 -71.54
N ALA A 6 36.42 -10.76 -71.53
CA ALA A 6 37.28 -10.19 -72.60
C ALA A 6 36.52 -9.25 -73.58
N THR A 7 37.01 -8.11 -74.10
CA THR A 7 38.32 -7.38 -74.02
C THR A 7 38.14 -5.93 -74.58
N SER A 8 39.17 -5.06 -74.45
CA SER A 8 39.68 -4.01 -75.41
C SER A 8 38.77 -3.35 -76.48
N ASP A 9 38.94 -2.11 -76.98
CA ASP A 9 39.81 -0.92 -76.70
C ASP A 9 39.40 0.21 -77.68
N SER A 10 40.10 1.37 -77.66
CA SER A 10 40.22 2.39 -78.76
C SER A 10 38.97 3.26 -79.04
N GLU A 11 39.02 4.50 -79.59
CA GLU A 11 40.06 5.52 -79.86
C GLU A 11 39.35 6.92 -79.99
N SER A 12 39.85 8.10 -80.40
CA SER A 12 41.11 8.58 -81.03
C SER A 12 41.35 10.09 -80.77
N CYS A 13 42.45 10.64 -81.32
CA CYS A 13 42.70 12.06 -81.69
C CYS A 13 42.91 13.12 -80.57
N ILE A 14 44.02 13.90 -80.51
CA ILE A 14 44.65 14.85 -81.49
C ILE A 14 43.82 16.15 -81.57
N SER A 15 44.30 17.39 -81.32
CA SER A 15 45.64 17.99 -81.03
C SER A 15 45.43 19.31 -80.20
N LEU A 16 46.37 20.23 -79.87
CA LEU A 16 47.42 20.92 -80.64
C LEU A 16 48.40 21.72 -79.72
N ALA A 17 49.48 22.19 -80.32
CA ALA A 17 50.73 22.72 -79.78
C ALA A 17 50.73 23.99 -78.88
N ARG A 18 51.84 24.12 -78.11
CA ARG A 18 52.66 25.33 -77.77
C ARG A 18 51.96 26.68 -77.50
N ASP A 19 52.22 27.25 -76.31
CA ASP A 19 53.05 28.47 -76.11
C ASP A 19 53.19 28.81 -74.59
N LYS A 20 53.97 29.87 -74.23
CA LYS A 20 53.99 30.63 -72.95
C LYS A 20 54.83 30.11 -71.78
N THR A 21 56.07 29.69 -72.04
CA THR A 21 57.07 29.33 -70.99
C THR A 21 57.66 30.52 -70.19
N LEU A 22 57.11 31.75 -70.30
CA LEU A 22 57.83 32.98 -69.94
C LEU A 22 57.10 34.01 -69.05
N THR A 23 55.90 33.71 -68.51
CA THR A 23 55.03 34.76 -67.92
C THR A 23 54.57 34.50 -66.46
N HIS A 24 55.34 33.77 -65.64
CA HIS A 24 54.92 33.43 -64.27
C HIS A 24 55.91 33.74 -63.12
N LEU A 25 57.12 34.23 -63.39
CA LEU A 25 58.13 34.51 -62.35
C LEU A 25 57.81 35.72 -61.44
N THR A 26 56.89 36.61 -61.84
CA THR A 26 56.57 37.85 -61.10
C THR A 26 55.40 37.75 -60.12
N LYS A 27 54.67 36.61 -60.05
CA LYS A 27 53.50 36.44 -59.15
C LYS A 27 53.80 35.80 -57.79
N ARG A 28 55.04 35.40 -57.50
CA ARG A 28 55.35 34.53 -56.34
C ARG A 28 55.63 35.25 -55.01
N THR A 29 55.78 36.57 -55.02
CA THR A 29 56.18 37.36 -53.83
C THR A 29 55.02 37.97 -53.03
N SER A 30 53.86 38.21 -53.64
CA SER A 30 52.69 38.78 -52.94
C SER A 30 51.98 37.76 -52.03
N SER A 31 51.82 36.52 -52.49
CA SER A 31 51.03 35.48 -51.80
C SER A 31 51.59 35.10 -50.42
N LEU A 32 52.91 35.09 -50.25
CA LEU A 32 53.55 34.69 -48.98
C LEU A 32 53.14 35.59 -47.80
N CYS A 33 52.96 36.89 -48.05
CA CYS A 33 52.64 37.87 -47.01
C CYS A 33 51.17 37.80 -46.56
N GLN A 34 50.25 37.36 -47.44
CA GLN A 34 48.84 37.14 -47.07
C GLN A 34 48.66 35.86 -46.23
N PHE A 35 49.35 34.76 -46.58
CA PHE A 35 49.28 33.52 -45.81
C PHE A 35 49.72 33.69 -44.34
N LEU A 36 50.75 34.50 -44.09
CA LEU A 36 51.26 34.79 -42.73
C LEU A 36 50.35 35.67 -41.86
N ARG A 37 49.36 36.37 -42.45
CA ARG A 37 48.32 37.09 -41.69
C ARG A 37 47.10 36.21 -41.42
N LEU A 38 46.73 35.35 -42.36
CA LEU A 38 45.56 34.48 -42.23
C LEU A 38 45.75 33.41 -41.14
N SER A 39 46.96 32.82 -41.03
CA SER A 39 47.28 31.79 -40.03
C SER A 39 47.13 32.28 -38.58
N LYS A 40 47.49 33.54 -38.28
CA LYS A 40 47.35 34.11 -36.93
C LYS A 40 45.89 34.36 -36.55
N LEU A 41 45.03 34.76 -37.50
CA LEU A 41 43.59 34.92 -37.25
C LEU A 41 42.90 33.56 -37.04
N VAL A 42 43.23 32.56 -37.85
CA VAL A 42 42.69 31.19 -37.70
C VAL A 42 43.10 30.58 -36.35
N GLY A 43 44.34 30.77 -35.91
CA GLY A 43 44.80 30.28 -34.59
C GLY A 43 44.05 30.88 -33.41
N ILE A 44 43.78 32.19 -33.43
CA ILE A 44 43.01 32.86 -32.36
C ILE A 44 41.55 32.39 -32.36
N PHE A 45 40.95 32.20 -33.54
CA PHE A 45 39.57 31.71 -33.64
C PHE A 45 39.43 30.26 -33.15
N LEU A 46 40.43 29.40 -33.38
CA LEU A 46 40.46 28.03 -32.87
C LEU A 46 40.62 27.95 -31.35
N LEU A 47 41.47 28.79 -30.73
CA LEU A 47 41.53 28.86 -29.26
C LEU A 47 40.22 29.40 -28.64
N ALA A 48 39.56 30.38 -29.29
CA ALA A 48 38.25 30.86 -28.87
C ALA A 48 37.16 29.78 -28.96
N LEU A 49 37.22 28.90 -29.98
CA LEU A 49 36.28 27.79 -30.10
C LEU A 49 36.54 26.68 -29.07
N MET A 50 37.80 26.32 -28.81
CA MET A 50 38.17 25.32 -27.79
C MET A 50 37.89 25.75 -26.34
N SER A 51 37.80 27.06 -26.08
CA SER A 51 37.44 27.60 -24.76
C SER A 51 35.92 27.75 -24.56
N LEU A 52 35.11 27.51 -25.60
CA LEU A 52 33.64 27.46 -25.50
C LEU A 52 33.10 26.04 -25.28
N THR A 53 33.88 25.00 -25.60
CA THR A 53 33.45 23.58 -25.50
C THR A 53 33.49 23.00 -24.09
N THR A 54 34.04 23.69 -23.09
CA THR A 54 34.22 23.16 -21.72
C THR A 54 33.04 23.40 -20.77
N LEU A 55 32.10 24.29 -21.11
CA LEU A 55 30.89 24.53 -20.30
C LEU A 55 29.73 23.55 -20.61
N GLY A 56 29.84 22.74 -21.66
CA GLY A 56 28.76 21.85 -22.11
C GLY A 56 28.55 20.59 -21.28
N CYS A 57 29.59 20.10 -20.58
CA CYS A 57 29.56 18.84 -19.83
C CYS A 57 29.34 19.04 -18.32
N GLN A 58 28.40 19.91 -17.94
CA GLN A 58 27.63 19.59 -16.74
C GLN A 58 26.69 18.45 -17.09
N SER A 59 27.07 17.23 -16.69
CA SER A 59 26.13 16.13 -16.58
C SER A 59 24.99 16.58 -15.66
N ARG A 60 23.87 17.00 -16.24
CA ARG A 60 22.60 17.03 -15.52
C ARG A 60 22.30 15.59 -15.14
N VAL A 61 22.72 15.21 -13.93
CA VAL A 61 22.02 14.19 -13.16
C VAL A 61 20.56 14.61 -13.25
N ALA A 62 19.76 13.81 -13.95
CA ALA A 62 18.32 14.02 -13.93
C ALA A 62 17.92 13.87 -12.46
N SER A 63 17.50 14.98 -11.85
CA SER A 63 16.98 14.92 -10.50
C SER A 63 15.81 13.94 -10.53
N THR A 64 15.78 13.01 -9.58
CA THR A 64 14.62 12.17 -9.35
C THR A 64 13.52 13.08 -8.79
N ASP A 65 12.81 13.75 -9.69
CA ASP A 65 11.76 14.74 -9.40
C ASP A 65 10.48 14.09 -8.86
N GLU A 66 10.46 12.76 -8.87
CA GLU A 66 9.49 11.91 -8.19
C GLU A 66 10.10 11.26 -6.94
N ILE A 67 9.33 11.26 -5.85
CA ILE A 67 9.47 10.35 -4.72
C ILE A 67 8.72 9.06 -5.08
N VAL A 68 9.40 7.91 -4.99
CA VAL A 68 8.82 6.61 -5.35
C VAL A 68 8.39 5.89 -4.09
N ILE A 69 7.11 5.55 -3.99
CA ILE A 69 6.52 4.82 -2.86
C ILE A 69 6.16 3.42 -3.33
N GLY A 70 6.47 2.41 -2.52
CA GLY A 70 6.01 1.05 -2.74
C GLY A 70 4.65 0.81 -2.12
N HIS A 71 3.79 0.05 -2.78
CA HIS A 71 2.67 -0.64 -2.16
C HIS A 71 2.80 -2.15 -2.42
N PHE A 72 2.52 -2.96 -1.40
CA PHE A 72 2.31 -4.39 -1.56
C PHE A 72 1.00 -4.76 -0.85
N GLY A 73 0.22 -5.62 -1.49
CA GLY A 73 -1.03 -6.11 -0.94
C GLY A 73 -1.67 -7.16 -1.83
N SER A 74 -2.69 -7.83 -1.31
CA SER A 74 -3.44 -8.85 -2.04
C SER A 74 -4.38 -8.18 -3.05
N ILE A 75 -3.91 -7.98 -4.28
CA ILE A 75 -4.68 -7.46 -5.40
C ILE A 75 -5.43 -8.60 -6.11
N THR A 76 -4.91 -9.83 -6.02
CA THR A 76 -5.61 -11.08 -6.34
C THR A 76 -5.61 -12.01 -5.11
N GLY A 77 -6.09 -13.25 -5.28
CA GLY A 77 -6.39 -14.16 -4.16
C GLY A 77 -7.85 -14.08 -3.70
N SER A 78 -8.18 -14.70 -2.57
CA SER A 78 -9.53 -14.68 -2.00
C SER A 78 -9.89 -13.31 -1.42
N GLU A 79 -8.97 -12.73 -0.63
CA GLU A 79 -9.19 -11.44 0.05
C GLU A 79 -8.86 -10.22 -0.82
N ALA A 80 -8.88 -10.37 -2.16
CA ALA A 80 -8.48 -9.37 -3.15
C ALA A 80 -9.13 -7.98 -3.00
N THR A 81 -10.32 -7.88 -2.38
CA THR A 81 -10.95 -6.57 -2.10
C THR A 81 -10.08 -5.72 -1.17
N PHE A 82 -9.34 -6.33 -0.25
CA PHE A 82 -8.50 -5.62 0.72
C PHE A 82 -7.40 -4.81 0.04
N GLY A 83 -6.54 -5.46 -0.76
CA GLY A 83 -5.47 -4.78 -1.47
C GLY A 83 -6.00 -3.77 -2.49
N ILE A 84 -7.11 -4.09 -3.17
CA ILE A 84 -7.74 -3.16 -4.13
C ILE A 84 -8.27 -1.89 -3.45
N SER A 85 -9.02 -2.01 -2.35
CA SER A 85 -9.55 -0.84 -1.63
C SER A 85 -8.43 0.00 -1.02
N THR A 86 -7.45 -0.64 -0.37
CA THR A 86 -6.26 0.06 0.16
C THR A 86 -5.44 0.75 -0.93
N ASP A 87 -5.18 0.11 -2.08
CA ASP A 87 -4.45 0.73 -3.20
C ASP A 87 -5.19 1.95 -3.73
N ARG A 88 -6.52 1.86 -3.92
CA ARG A 88 -7.38 2.99 -4.31
C ARG A 88 -7.34 4.15 -3.31
N GLY A 89 -7.32 3.86 -2.02
CA GLY A 89 -7.14 4.86 -0.96
C GLY A 89 -5.79 5.58 -1.05
N ILE A 90 -4.71 4.81 -1.20
CA ILE A 90 -3.34 5.32 -1.39
C ILE A 90 -3.24 6.20 -2.64
N GLN A 91 -3.77 5.72 -3.78
CA GLN A 91 -3.79 6.47 -5.04
C GLN A 91 -4.52 7.82 -4.91
N LEU A 92 -5.65 7.87 -4.21
CA LEU A 92 -6.42 9.10 -4.02
C LEU A 92 -5.62 10.15 -3.24
N ALA A 93 -4.94 9.75 -2.16
CA ALA A 93 -4.04 10.62 -1.40
C ALA A 93 -2.82 11.09 -2.23
N ILE A 94 -2.30 10.22 -3.11
CA ILE A 94 -1.21 10.56 -4.05
C ILE A 94 -1.66 11.61 -5.08
N GLU A 95 -2.87 11.49 -5.61
CA GLU A 95 -3.42 12.48 -6.55
C GLU A 95 -3.65 13.83 -5.88
N GLU A 96 -4.21 13.87 -4.67
CA GLU A 96 -4.38 15.11 -3.91
C GLU A 96 -3.04 15.78 -3.60
N VAL A 97 -2.06 15.04 -3.06
CA VAL A 97 -0.76 15.65 -2.72
C VAL A 97 -0.05 16.13 -3.98
N ASN A 98 -0.16 15.41 -5.11
CA ASN A 98 0.39 15.82 -6.39
C ASN A 98 -0.31 17.06 -6.97
N ALA A 99 -1.63 17.18 -6.83
CA ALA A 99 -2.39 18.36 -7.24
C ALA A 99 -1.99 19.58 -6.40
N ALA A 100 -1.75 19.39 -5.10
CA ALA A 100 -1.26 20.41 -4.17
C ALA A 100 0.24 20.77 -4.31
N GLY A 101 0.88 20.43 -5.45
CA GLY A 101 2.29 20.74 -5.73
C GLY A 101 3.30 19.69 -5.25
N GLY A 102 2.83 18.58 -4.67
CA GLY A 102 3.65 17.45 -4.25
C GLY A 102 4.14 17.50 -2.81
N VAL A 103 5.17 16.70 -2.52
CA VAL A 103 5.90 16.68 -1.25
C VAL A 103 7.17 17.51 -1.45
N ASN A 104 7.24 18.68 -0.81
CA ASN A 104 8.34 19.64 -0.92
C ASN A 104 8.76 19.94 -2.38
N GLY A 105 7.76 20.06 -3.27
CA GLY A 105 7.91 20.34 -4.70
C GLY A 105 8.15 19.12 -5.59
N LYS A 106 8.38 17.93 -5.02
CA LYS A 106 8.53 16.67 -5.76
C LYS A 106 7.19 15.96 -5.92
N LYS A 107 6.96 15.36 -7.08
CA LYS A 107 5.78 14.50 -7.30
C LYS A 107 5.93 13.18 -6.54
N VAL A 108 4.83 12.51 -6.26
CA VAL A 108 4.80 11.18 -5.64
C VAL A 108 4.30 10.19 -6.68
N ARG A 109 5.00 9.06 -6.86
CA ARG A 109 4.58 7.97 -7.75
C ARG A 109 4.55 6.64 -7.00
N LEU A 110 3.48 5.87 -7.21
CA LEU A 110 3.30 4.54 -6.63
C LEU A 110 3.94 3.46 -7.50
N ILE A 111 4.42 2.38 -6.88
CA ILE A 111 4.69 1.08 -7.49
C ILE A 111 3.97 0.03 -6.66
N THR A 112 2.92 -0.58 -7.21
CA THR A 112 2.15 -1.63 -6.53
C THR A 112 2.58 -3.02 -7.03
N TYR A 113 2.77 -3.96 -6.11
CA TYR A 113 2.87 -5.39 -6.41
C TYR A 113 1.77 -6.19 -5.71
N ASP A 114 1.30 -7.22 -6.41
CA ASP A 114 0.33 -8.19 -5.91
C ASP A 114 1.04 -9.34 -5.19
N ASP A 115 0.72 -9.55 -3.92
CA ASP A 115 1.18 -10.70 -3.13
C ASP A 115 0.21 -11.89 -3.14
N LYS A 116 -0.98 -11.75 -3.72
CA LYS A 116 -2.00 -12.81 -3.89
C LYS A 116 -2.52 -13.42 -2.57
N GLY A 117 -2.17 -12.86 -1.40
CA GLY A 117 -2.44 -13.47 -0.10
C GLY A 117 -1.35 -14.44 0.41
N ASP A 118 -0.20 -14.59 -0.26
CA ASP A 118 0.88 -15.50 0.17
C ASP A 118 2.06 -14.75 0.85
N PRO A 119 2.44 -15.11 2.09
CA PRO A 119 3.55 -14.45 2.81
C PRO A 119 4.91 -14.45 2.08
N ARG A 120 5.18 -15.42 1.21
CA ARG A 120 6.44 -15.53 0.44
C ARG A 120 6.42 -14.61 -0.78
N GLU A 121 5.25 -14.46 -1.40
CA GLU A 121 5.03 -13.50 -2.48
C GLU A 121 5.08 -12.07 -1.93
N ALA A 122 4.51 -11.81 -0.75
CA ALA A 122 4.65 -10.55 -0.02
C ALA A 122 6.13 -10.22 0.28
N GLY A 123 6.88 -11.17 0.84
CA GLY A 123 8.32 -11.01 1.07
C GLY A 123 9.11 -10.76 -0.23
N SER A 124 8.73 -11.41 -1.33
CA SER A 124 9.37 -11.23 -2.64
C SER A 124 9.03 -9.87 -3.28
N ALA A 125 7.79 -9.41 -3.13
CA ALA A 125 7.32 -8.09 -3.56
C ALA A 125 8.08 -6.98 -2.82
N VAL A 126 8.16 -7.07 -1.49
CA VAL A 126 8.86 -6.08 -0.65
C VAL A 126 10.37 -6.11 -0.88
N THR A 127 10.98 -7.29 -1.01
CA THR A 127 12.40 -7.42 -1.42
C THR A 127 12.65 -6.67 -2.73
N ARG A 128 11.76 -6.80 -3.72
CA ARG A 128 11.87 -6.09 -5.00
C ARG A 128 11.70 -4.58 -4.85
N LEU A 129 10.72 -4.11 -4.07
CA LEU A 129 10.50 -2.68 -3.79
C LEU A 129 11.74 -2.02 -3.18
N VAL A 130 12.36 -2.63 -2.16
CA VAL A 130 13.51 -2.02 -1.47
C VAL A 130 14.83 -2.18 -2.24
N THR A 131 15.09 -3.35 -2.85
CA THR A 131 16.39 -3.62 -3.49
C THR A 131 16.49 -3.18 -4.96
N ARG A 132 15.40 -3.28 -5.74
CA ARG A 132 15.41 -3.04 -7.19
C ARG A 132 14.76 -1.72 -7.56
N ASP A 133 13.58 -1.45 -7.00
CA ASP A 133 12.82 -0.24 -7.32
C ASP A 133 13.19 0.94 -6.40
N GLN A 134 13.97 0.67 -5.36
CA GLN A 134 14.61 1.62 -4.42
C GLN A 134 13.64 2.64 -3.84
N VAL A 135 12.47 2.17 -3.41
CA VAL A 135 11.39 3.03 -2.90
C VAL A 135 11.78 3.73 -1.59
N THR A 136 11.31 4.97 -1.44
CA THR A 136 11.60 5.83 -0.27
C THR A 136 10.89 5.36 1.00
N ALA A 137 9.73 4.70 0.83
CA ALA A 137 8.95 4.07 1.89
C ALA A 137 8.05 2.98 1.28
N VAL A 138 7.58 2.07 2.12
CA VAL A 138 6.62 1.01 1.76
C VAL A 138 5.31 1.24 2.51
N LEU A 139 4.21 1.24 1.77
CA LEU A 139 2.85 1.11 2.29
C LEU A 139 2.39 -0.33 2.13
N GLY A 140 1.55 -0.79 3.05
CA GLY A 140 1.06 -2.16 3.09
C GLY A 140 1.54 -2.87 4.37
N GLU A 141 0.88 -3.94 4.79
CA GLU A 141 -0.23 -4.66 4.13
C GLU A 141 -1.43 -4.76 5.11
N VAL A 142 -2.57 -5.37 4.71
CA VAL A 142 -3.77 -5.56 5.53
C VAL A 142 -3.67 -6.78 6.45
N ALA A 143 -3.58 -7.99 5.90
CA ALA A 143 -3.55 -9.26 6.61
C ALA A 143 -2.25 -9.49 7.42
N SER A 144 -2.31 -9.34 8.75
CA SER A 144 -1.14 -9.30 9.65
C SER A 144 -0.02 -10.34 9.43
N GLY A 145 -0.30 -11.53 8.88
CA GLY A 145 0.73 -12.52 8.53
C GLY A 145 1.66 -12.10 7.37
N LEU A 146 1.15 -11.35 6.39
CA LEU A 146 1.92 -10.85 5.24
C LEU A 146 2.76 -9.63 5.65
N SER A 147 2.18 -8.69 6.40
CA SER A 147 2.95 -7.64 7.09
C SER A 147 4.08 -8.19 7.97
N LEU A 148 3.86 -9.33 8.66
CA LEU A 148 4.92 -9.98 9.45
C LEU A 148 6.04 -10.60 8.60
N ALA A 149 5.77 -11.02 7.36
CA ALA A 149 6.80 -11.50 6.42
C ALA A 149 7.57 -10.34 5.75
N ALA A 150 6.91 -9.20 5.53
CA ALA A 150 7.48 -8.00 4.94
C ALA A 150 8.34 -7.17 5.91
N ALA A 151 7.88 -7.00 7.15
CA ALA A 151 8.47 -6.07 8.11
C ALA A 151 9.97 -6.27 8.38
N PRO A 152 10.52 -7.50 8.51
CA PRO A 152 11.95 -7.70 8.69
C PRO A 152 12.78 -7.17 7.51
N ILE A 153 12.28 -7.34 6.28
CA ILE A 153 12.96 -6.91 5.05
C ILE A 153 13.05 -5.37 4.99
N CYS A 154 11.96 -4.69 5.33
CA CYS A 154 11.93 -3.23 5.46
C CYS A 154 12.88 -2.73 6.55
N GLN A 155 12.86 -3.37 7.73
CA GLN A 155 13.71 -3.04 8.87
C GLN A 155 15.21 -3.22 8.55
N GLU A 156 15.61 -4.33 7.94
CA GLU A 156 16.99 -4.64 7.57
C GLU A 156 17.53 -3.70 6.49
N ASN A 157 16.68 -3.25 5.56
CA ASN A 157 17.07 -2.31 4.50
C ASN A 157 16.93 -0.83 4.94
N GLY A 158 16.45 -0.56 6.16
CA GLY A 158 16.25 0.80 6.67
C GLY A 158 15.17 1.61 5.93
N VAL A 159 14.19 0.93 5.33
CA VAL A 159 13.07 1.54 4.60
C VAL A 159 11.82 1.52 5.50
N PRO A 160 11.18 2.67 5.78
CA PRO A 160 10.03 2.71 6.66
C PRO A 160 8.82 2.03 6.01
N MET A 161 8.14 1.19 6.80
CA MET A 161 6.94 0.47 6.42
C MET A 161 5.75 0.96 7.25
N ILE A 162 4.65 1.31 6.60
CA ILE A 162 3.38 1.66 7.26
C ILE A 162 2.30 0.69 6.81
N SER A 163 1.88 -0.19 7.73
CA SER A 163 0.71 -1.03 7.51
C SER A 163 -0.59 -0.22 7.64
N PRO A 164 -1.50 -0.28 6.65
CA PRO A 164 -2.82 0.31 6.76
C PRO A 164 -3.66 -0.36 7.84
N SER A 165 -3.75 -1.70 7.85
CA SER A 165 -4.76 -2.43 8.62
C SER A 165 -4.29 -3.69 9.36
N SER A 166 -3.00 -4.02 9.38
CA SER A 166 -2.53 -5.15 10.20
C SER A 166 -2.55 -4.78 11.68
N THR A 167 -3.53 -5.30 12.40
CA THR A 167 -3.79 -5.05 13.83
C THR A 167 -2.89 -5.84 14.78
N ASN A 168 -2.19 -6.89 14.33
CA ASN A 168 -1.44 -7.73 15.26
C ASN A 168 -0.25 -7.00 15.92
N PRO A 169 -0.12 -7.00 17.27
CA PRO A 169 0.93 -6.26 17.96
C PRO A 169 2.36 -6.56 17.46
N LYS A 170 2.61 -7.80 17.02
CA LYS A 170 3.95 -8.26 16.60
C LYS A 170 4.49 -7.48 15.39
N VAL A 171 3.65 -6.90 14.54
CA VAL A 171 4.07 -6.16 13.33
C VAL A 171 5.01 -5.00 13.67
N THR A 172 4.59 -4.05 14.50
CA THR A 172 5.45 -2.91 14.89
C THR A 172 6.51 -3.28 15.94
N GLN A 173 6.42 -4.46 16.56
CA GLN A 173 7.46 -5.00 17.44
C GLN A 173 8.70 -5.50 16.68
N VAL A 174 8.64 -5.67 15.34
CA VAL A 174 9.79 -6.05 14.51
C VAL A 174 10.91 -5.00 14.55
N GLY A 175 10.59 -3.70 14.69
CA GLY A 175 11.59 -2.66 14.87
C GLY A 175 11.08 -1.23 14.74
N ASP A 176 12.02 -0.29 14.66
CA ASP A 176 11.79 1.17 14.64
C ASP A 176 11.44 1.74 13.26
N MET A 177 11.59 0.97 12.18
CA MET A 177 11.13 1.34 10.83
C MET A 177 9.67 0.96 10.57
N ILE A 178 9.01 0.26 11.49
CA ILE A 178 7.71 -0.38 11.25
C ILE A 178 6.58 0.30 12.05
N TYR A 179 5.56 0.77 11.32
CA TYR A 179 4.45 1.61 11.79
C TYR A 179 3.11 1.05 11.30
N ARG A 180 1.99 1.54 11.87
CA ARG A 180 0.63 1.27 11.37
C ARG A 180 -0.30 2.48 11.52
N VAL A 181 -1.47 2.49 10.85
CA VAL A 181 -2.53 3.53 11.04
C VAL A 181 -3.88 2.98 11.56
N CYS A 182 -3.98 1.67 11.72
CA CYS A 182 -5.01 0.95 12.47
C CYS A 182 -4.73 0.91 13.99
N PHE A 183 -5.72 0.54 14.80
CA PHE A 183 -5.48 0.12 16.19
C PHE A 183 -4.85 -1.30 16.26
N ILE A 184 -4.82 -1.93 17.44
CA ILE A 184 -4.21 -3.25 17.65
C ILE A 184 -5.15 -4.31 18.26
N ASP A 185 -4.89 -5.60 18.02
CA ASP A 185 -5.71 -6.74 18.46
C ASP A 185 -6.13 -6.67 19.95
N PRO A 186 -5.28 -6.29 20.93
CA PRO A 186 -5.69 -6.19 22.34
C PRO A 186 -6.84 -5.22 22.61
N PHE A 187 -6.89 -4.09 21.91
CA PHE A 187 -7.99 -3.13 22.01
C PHE A 187 -9.23 -3.62 21.26
N GLN A 188 -9.03 -4.23 20.08
CA GLN A 188 -10.12 -4.78 19.29
C GLN A 188 -10.81 -5.96 19.99
N GLY A 189 -10.03 -6.85 20.62
CA GLY A 189 -10.51 -7.96 21.43
C GLY A 189 -11.31 -7.47 22.64
N SER A 190 -10.84 -6.43 23.34
CA SER A 190 -11.62 -5.82 24.43
C SER A 190 -12.88 -5.11 23.94
N VAL A 191 -12.83 -4.40 22.81
CA VAL A 191 -13.98 -3.77 22.14
C VAL A 191 -15.06 -4.82 21.78
N CYS A 192 -14.67 -5.92 21.15
CA CYS A 192 -15.58 -7.02 20.80
C CYS A 192 -16.13 -7.72 22.05
N ALA A 193 -15.29 -8.00 23.04
CA ALA A 193 -15.74 -8.62 24.29
C ALA A 193 -16.74 -7.72 25.04
N LYS A 194 -16.43 -6.44 25.21
CA LYS A 194 -17.29 -5.43 25.84
C LYS A 194 -18.64 -5.34 25.12
N PHE A 195 -18.63 -5.25 23.79
CA PHE A 195 -19.85 -5.21 22.99
C PHE A 195 -20.69 -6.49 23.15
N ALA A 196 -20.07 -7.68 23.13
CA ALA A 196 -20.77 -8.95 23.35
C ALA A 196 -21.42 -9.04 24.74
N ARG A 197 -20.75 -8.52 25.79
CA ARG A 197 -21.23 -8.48 27.18
C ARG A 197 -22.34 -7.47 27.41
N GLU A 198 -22.23 -6.28 26.83
CA GLU A 198 -23.05 -5.11 27.19
C GLU A 198 -24.16 -4.78 26.19
N ASN A 199 -24.07 -5.21 24.93
CA ASN A 199 -25.08 -4.84 23.94
C ASN A 199 -26.46 -5.39 24.31
N GLU A 200 -27.47 -4.52 24.35
CA GLU A 200 -28.84 -4.84 24.77
C GLU A 200 -29.51 -5.98 23.99
N LYS A 201 -29.11 -6.23 22.74
CA LYS A 201 -29.62 -7.35 21.91
C LYS A 201 -28.89 -8.67 22.17
N ILE A 202 -27.73 -8.67 22.83
CA ILE A 202 -26.82 -9.83 22.94
C ILE A 202 -26.66 -10.27 24.40
N LYS A 203 -26.13 -9.41 25.27
CA LYS A 203 -25.82 -9.67 26.69
C LYS A 203 -25.18 -11.04 26.99
N ALA A 204 -24.23 -11.47 26.16
CA ALA A 204 -23.73 -12.84 26.18
C ALA A 204 -22.97 -13.18 27.47
N THR A 205 -23.37 -14.27 28.10
CA THR A 205 -22.63 -14.96 29.16
C THR A 205 -21.77 -16.08 28.62
N LYS A 206 -22.23 -16.74 27.54
CA LYS A 206 -21.54 -17.85 26.86
C LYS A 206 -21.18 -17.44 25.44
N ALA A 207 -19.89 -17.49 25.10
CA ALA A 207 -19.42 -17.31 23.72
C ALA A 207 -18.83 -18.61 23.17
N ALA A 208 -18.99 -18.86 21.88
CA ALA A 208 -18.16 -19.82 21.15
C ALA A 208 -17.19 -19.06 20.24
N ILE A 209 -16.08 -19.68 19.84
CA ILE A 209 -15.12 -19.10 18.91
C ILE A 209 -14.88 -20.07 17.74
N LEU A 210 -14.87 -19.54 16.51
CA LEU A 210 -14.44 -20.25 15.30
C LEU A 210 -13.31 -19.47 14.65
N CYS A 211 -12.12 -20.04 14.61
CA CYS A 211 -10.86 -19.35 14.33
C CYS A 211 -10.11 -20.02 13.17
N ASP A 212 -9.62 -19.23 12.22
CA ASP A 212 -8.59 -19.67 11.30
C ASP A 212 -7.28 -19.81 12.08
N GLN A 213 -6.73 -21.04 12.15
CA GLN A 213 -5.45 -21.29 12.82
C GLN A 213 -4.23 -20.94 11.96
N THR A 214 -4.42 -20.58 10.70
CA THR A 214 -3.34 -20.24 9.76
C THR A 214 -3.01 -18.74 9.75
N ALA A 215 -4.00 -17.84 9.94
CA ALA A 215 -3.76 -16.40 10.03
C ALA A 215 -3.33 -15.93 11.44
N PRO A 216 -2.17 -15.26 11.59
CA PRO A 216 -1.73 -14.68 12.86
C PRO A 216 -2.66 -13.61 13.46
N TYR A 217 -3.45 -12.94 12.62
CA TYR A 217 -4.53 -12.03 13.02
C TYR A 217 -5.65 -12.78 13.75
N SER A 218 -6.21 -13.82 13.12
CA SER A 218 -7.31 -14.63 13.67
C SER A 218 -6.94 -15.24 15.03
N VAL A 219 -5.73 -15.79 15.15
CA VAL A 219 -5.22 -16.35 16.40
C VAL A 219 -5.02 -15.26 17.47
N GLY A 220 -4.38 -14.13 17.14
CA GLY A 220 -4.13 -13.05 18.10
C GLY A 220 -5.40 -12.36 18.60
N LEU A 221 -6.35 -12.12 17.70
CA LEU A 221 -7.64 -11.51 18.04
C LEU A 221 -8.56 -12.49 18.79
N GLN A 222 -8.48 -13.81 18.54
CA GLN A 222 -9.09 -14.82 19.42
C GLN A 222 -8.56 -14.69 20.85
N GLU A 223 -7.23 -14.69 21.03
CA GLU A 223 -6.60 -14.72 22.36
C GLU A 223 -7.00 -13.50 23.20
N GLU A 224 -7.02 -12.31 22.59
CA GLU A 224 -7.40 -11.07 23.26
C GLU A 224 -8.91 -10.96 23.50
N PHE A 225 -9.77 -11.45 22.60
CA PHE A 225 -11.22 -11.56 22.86
C PHE A 225 -11.53 -12.54 24.00
N GLU A 226 -10.96 -13.75 24.00
CA GLU A 226 -11.18 -14.76 25.04
C GLU A 226 -10.78 -14.22 26.42
N LYS A 227 -9.58 -13.62 26.50
CA LYS A 227 -9.03 -12.95 27.69
C LYS A 227 -9.96 -11.85 28.20
N ALA A 228 -10.42 -10.95 27.34
CA ALA A 228 -11.28 -9.84 27.75
C ALA A 228 -12.72 -10.28 28.09
N PHE A 229 -13.28 -11.24 27.36
CA PHE A 229 -14.63 -11.75 27.60
C PHE A 229 -14.71 -12.54 28.92
N VAL A 230 -13.70 -13.34 29.24
CA VAL A 230 -13.59 -14.04 30.53
C VAL A 230 -13.33 -13.06 31.67
N ALA A 231 -12.48 -12.05 31.49
CA ALA A 231 -12.27 -10.99 32.49
C ALA A 231 -13.57 -10.19 32.76
N GLY A 232 -14.41 -9.98 31.74
CA GLY A 232 -15.74 -9.40 31.86
C GLY A 232 -16.79 -10.30 32.53
N GLY A 233 -16.42 -11.51 32.98
CA GLY A 233 -17.32 -12.48 33.62
C GLY A 233 -18.12 -13.35 32.64
N GLY A 234 -17.58 -13.57 31.43
CA GLY A 234 -18.11 -14.52 30.45
C GLY A 234 -17.38 -15.87 30.45
N THR A 235 -17.92 -16.83 29.72
CA THR A 235 -17.36 -18.19 29.56
C THR A 235 -17.25 -18.54 28.09
N ILE A 236 -16.09 -19.06 27.65
CA ILE A 236 -15.97 -19.67 26.32
C ILE A 236 -16.43 -21.13 26.40
N VAL A 237 -17.54 -21.46 25.72
CA VAL A 237 -18.19 -22.78 25.79
C VAL A 237 -17.78 -23.73 24.66
N SER A 238 -17.21 -23.22 23.58
CA SER A 238 -16.54 -24.02 22.54
C SER A 238 -15.50 -23.17 21.81
N LYS A 239 -14.37 -23.79 21.45
CA LYS A 239 -13.37 -23.22 20.54
C LYS A 239 -13.14 -24.22 19.41
N GLN A 240 -13.41 -23.80 18.18
CA GLN A 240 -13.27 -24.59 16.97
C GLN A 240 -12.30 -23.92 16.00
N ALA A 241 -11.74 -24.73 15.10
CA ALA A 241 -10.72 -24.30 14.16
C ALA A 241 -11.10 -24.62 12.72
N TYR A 242 -10.63 -23.77 11.81
CA TYR A 242 -10.61 -24.01 10.37
C TYR A 242 -9.26 -23.53 9.78
N GLN A 243 -9.07 -23.72 8.48
CA GLN A 243 -7.94 -23.18 7.71
C GLN A 243 -8.47 -22.30 6.58
N ALA A 244 -7.75 -21.23 6.23
CA ALA A 244 -8.18 -20.29 5.21
C ALA A 244 -8.55 -20.99 3.88
N GLY A 245 -9.74 -20.73 3.36
CA GLY A 245 -10.27 -21.37 2.15
C GLY A 245 -10.94 -22.74 2.34
N ASP A 246 -11.12 -23.22 3.58
CA ASP A 246 -11.96 -24.39 3.87
C ASP A 246 -13.38 -24.24 3.25
N GLN A 247 -13.93 -25.35 2.74
CA GLN A 247 -15.22 -25.34 2.03
C GLN A 247 -16.39 -25.88 2.88
N ASP A 248 -16.10 -26.58 3.97
CA ASP A 248 -17.08 -27.19 4.86
C ASP A 248 -16.73 -26.93 6.33
N PHE A 249 -17.60 -26.20 7.02
CA PHE A 249 -17.46 -25.83 8.43
C PHE A 249 -18.49 -26.59 9.31
N SER A 250 -19.20 -27.57 8.73
CA SER A 250 -20.40 -28.15 9.35
C SER A 250 -20.12 -28.95 10.62
N ALA A 251 -18.93 -29.56 10.75
CA ALA A 251 -18.51 -30.24 11.97
C ALA A 251 -18.29 -29.26 13.12
N GLN A 252 -17.53 -28.19 12.85
CA GLN A 252 -17.26 -27.09 13.79
C GLN A 252 -18.56 -26.42 14.23
N LEU A 253 -19.41 -26.03 13.27
CA LEU A 253 -20.70 -25.39 13.53
C LEU A 253 -21.68 -26.31 14.27
N THR A 254 -21.63 -27.62 14.06
CA THR A 254 -22.41 -28.60 14.84
C THR A 254 -21.91 -28.68 16.29
N SER A 255 -20.60 -28.66 16.52
CA SER A 255 -20.01 -28.61 17.86
C SER A 255 -20.34 -27.30 18.59
N ILE A 256 -20.24 -26.16 17.90
CA ILE A 256 -20.64 -24.84 18.40
C ILE A 256 -22.12 -24.82 18.79
N ARG A 257 -23.01 -25.35 17.93
CA ARG A 257 -24.45 -25.44 18.24
C ARG A 257 -24.72 -26.30 19.47
N ALA A 258 -23.96 -27.39 19.65
CA ALA A 258 -24.10 -28.29 20.79
C ALA A 258 -23.57 -27.72 22.12
N SER A 259 -22.75 -26.66 22.10
CA SER A 259 -22.28 -25.97 23.33
C SER A 259 -23.20 -24.85 23.83
N GLU A 260 -24.35 -24.62 23.17
CA GLU A 260 -25.34 -23.59 23.51
C GLU A 260 -24.75 -22.18 23.81
N PRO A 261 -23.93 -21.60 22.92
CA PRO A 261 -23.46 -20.23 23.06
C PRO A 261 -24.61 -19.22 22.87
N GLU A 262 -24.37 -17.98 23.28
CA GLU A 262 -25.25 -16.82 23.05
C GLU A 262 -24.68 -15.88 21.97
N VAL A 263 -23.39 -15.99 21.66
CA VAL A 263 -22.70 -15.31 20.55
C VAL A 263 -21.59 -16.23 19.98
N ILE A 264 -21.28 -16.10 18.69
CA ILE A 264 -20.14 -16.78 18.05
C ILE A 264 -19.13 -15.72 17.62
N PHE A 265 -17.91 -15.74 18.15
CA PHE A 265 -16.82 -14.88 17.71
C PHE A 265 -16.07 -15.53 16.54
N ILE A 266 -15.85 -14.76 15.46
CA ILE A 266 -15.21 -15.23 14.22
C ILE A 266 -14.19 -14.16 13.76
N PRO A 267 -12.95 -14.19 14.25
CA PRO A 267 -11.89 -13.25 13.86
C PRO A 267 -11.27 -13.59 12.48
N GLY A 268 -12.09 -14.01 11.52
CA GLY A 268 -11.68 -14.40 10.17
C GLY A 268 -11.77 -13.27 9.14
N TYR A 269 -11.42 -13.60 7.89
CA TYR A 269 -11.58 -12.72 6.72
C TYR A 269 -12.88 -13.00 5.94
N TYR A 270 -13.36 -11.99 5.21
CA TYR A 270 -14.71 -11.96 4.65
C TYR A 270 -15.09 -13.17 3.78
N THR A 271 -14.15 -13.77 3.04
CA THR A 271 -14.46 -14.90 2.15
C THR A 271 -14.92 -16.11 2.94
N ASP A 272 -14.15 -16.53 3.94
CA ASP A 272 -14.51 -17.66 4.80
C ASP A 272 -15.67 -17.33 5.73
N VAL A 273 -15.70 -16.12 6.31
CA VAL A 273 -16.82 -15.67 7.15
C VAL A 273 -18.15 -15.72 6.41
N GLY A 274 -18.17 -15.35 5.13
CA GLY A 274 -19.37 -15.46 4.30
C GLY A 274 -19.85 -16.89 4.12
N ASN A 275 -18.92 -17.83 3.87
CA ASN A 275 -19.22 -19.25 3.75
C ASN A 275 -19.68 -19.86 5.08
N ILE A 276 -19.01 -19.51 6.19
CA ILE A 276 -19.39 -19.90 7.55
C ILE A 276 -20.81 -19.44 7.88
N ALA A 277 -21.16 -18.18 7.58
CA ALA A 277 -22.49 -17.64 7.87
C ALA A 277 -23.61 -18.37 7.12
N LEU A 278 -23.42 -18.65 5.83
CA LEU A 278 -24.35 -19.47 5.03
C LEU A 278 -24.56 -20.86 5.63
N GLN A 279 -23.48 -21.52 6.06
CA GLN A 279 -23.54 -22.86 6.64
C GLN A 279 -24.13 -22.86 8.05
N ALA A 280 -23.85 -21.84 8.88
CA ALA A 280 -24.43 -21.67 10.21
C ALA A 280 -25.95 -21.51 10.13
N LYS A 281 -26.43 -20.68 9.20
CA LYS A 281 -27.86 -20.50 8.91
C LYS A 281 -28.51 -21.79 8.39
N LYS A 282 -27.85 -22.52 7.49
CA LYS A 282 -28.31 -23.84 6.99
C LYS A 282 -28.43 -24.88 8.10
N LEU A 283 -27.56 -24.83 9.11
CA LEU A 283 -27.59 -25.68 10.30
C LEU A 283 -28.55 -25.16 11.41
N GLY A 284 -29.23 -24.05 11.17
CA GLY A 284 -30.22 -23.48 12.09
C GLY A 284 -29.63 -22.80 13.33
N LEU A 285 -28.35 -22.40 13.31
CA LEU A 285 -27.81 -21.50 14.33
C LEU A 285 -28.46 -20.12 14.13
N LYS A 286 -29.00 -19.55 15.21
CA LYS A 286 -29.74 -18.27 15.21
C LYS A 286 -29.10 -17.19 16.10
N VAL A 287 -27.98 -17.53 16.73
CA VAL A 287 -27.23 -16.61 17.61
C VAL A 287 -26.41 -15.64 16.75
N PRO A 288 -26.22 -14.39 17.18
CA PRO A 288 -25.41 -13.43 16.45
C PRO A 288 -23.97 -13.91 16.32
N MET A 289 -23.39 -13.69 15.15
CA MET A 289 -21.96 -13.77 14.92
C MET A 289 -21.32 -12.39 15.15
N LEU A 290 -20.11 -12.36 15.70
CA LEU A 290 -19.33 -11.16 15.99
C LEU A 290 -17.92 -11.28 15.39
N GLY A 291 -17.47 -10.24 14.69
CA GLY A 291 -16.21 -10.20 13.95
C GLY A 291 -15.23 -9.10 14.33
N GLY A 292 -14.05 -9.20 13.73
CA GLY A 292 -13.10 -8.09 13.61
C GLY A 292 -13.22 -7.36 12.26
N ASP A 293 -12.29 -6.45 12.01
CA ASP A 293 -12.17 -5.62 10.80
C ASP A 293 -11.89 -6.44 9.53
N GLY A 294 -11.38 -7.67 9.67
CA GLY A 294 -11.33 -8.67 8.59
C GLY A 294 -12.69 -8.99 7.92
N TRP A 295 -13.82 -8.54 8.49
CA TRP A 295 -15.12 -8.61 7.83
C TRP A 295 -15.38 -7.47 6.82
N ASP A 296 -14.58 -6.40 6.81
CA ASP A 296 -14.91 -5.15 6.11
C ASP A 296 -14.69 -5.22 4.60
N SER A 297 -15.66 -5.80 3.90
CA SER A 297 -15.66 -5.92 2.44
C SER A 297 -17.09 -5.91 1.92
N ALA A 298 -17.34 -5.12 0.87
CA ALA A 298 -18.61 -5.17 0.12
C ALA A 298 -18.89 -6.57 -0.48
N LYS A 299 -17.87 -7.44 -0.58
CA LYS A 299 -18.04 -8.83 -0.99
C LYS A 299 -18.69 -9.70 0.09
N LEU A 300 -18.53 -9.38 1.38
CA LEU A 300 -19.14 -10.14 2.48
C LEU A 300 -20.67 -10.20 2.33
N GLY A 301 -21.29 -9.04 2.10
CA GLY A 301 -22.73 -8.93 1.86
C GLY A 301 -23.21 -9.66 0.60
N GLN A 302 -22.36 -9.75 -0.43
CA GLN A 302 -22.67 -10.50 -1.66
C GLN A 302 -22.57 -12.02 -1.49
N ILE A 303 -21.73 -12.51 -0.57
CA ILE A 303 -21.58 -13.94 -0.28
C ILE A 303 -22.69 -14.36 0.70
N ALA A 304 -22.77 -13.71 1.86
CA ALA A 304 -23.64 -14.14 2.95
C ALA A 304 -25.11 -13.68 2.80
N GLY A 305 -25.36 -12.55 2.13
CA GLY A 305 -26.68 -11.95 2.04
C GLY A 305 -27.33 -11.75 3.41
N ASP A 306 -28.53 -12.30 3.58
CA ASP A 306 -29.32 -12.25 4.81
C ASP A 306 -28.89 -13.29 5.87
N ALA A 307 -27.75 -13.98 5.69
CA ALA A 307 -27.16 -14.86 6.70
C ALA A 307 -26.37 -14.12 7.79
N LEU A 308 -26.03 -12.85 7.56
CA LEU A 308 -25.39 -11.96 8.54
C LEU A 308 -26.33 -10.90 9.12
N ASN A 309 -27.64 -10.94 8.80
CA ASN A 309 -28.60 -9.96 9.32
C ASN A 309 -28.66 -10.01 10.86
N GLY A 310 -28.25 -8.91 11.52
CA GLY A 310 -28.16 -8.84 12.98
C GLY A 310 -26.88 -9.46 13.57
N CYS A 311 -25.87 -9.70 12.74
CA CYS A 311 -24.49 -9.99 13.16
C CYS A 311 -23.64 -8.70 13.13
N TYR A 312 -22.50 -8.69 13.80
CA TYR A 312 -21.73 -7.46 14.05
C TYR A 312 -20.23 -7.64 13.78
N TYR A 313 -19.51 -6.54 13.56
CA TYR A 313 -18.05 -6.54 13.58
C TYR A 313 -17.48 -5.21 14.09
N SER A 314 -16.26 -5.23 14.60
CA SER A 314 -15.49 -4.02 14.92
C SER A 314 -14.73 -3.51 13.70
N ASN A 315 -14.58 -2.19 13.56
CA ASN A 315 -13.88 -1.56 12.45
C ASN A 315 -13.23 -0.22 12.86
N HIS A 316 -12.39 0.35 11.99
CA HIS A 316 -11.68 1.63 12.15
C HIS A 316 -12.46 2.83 11.58
N TYR A 317 -13.62 2.59 10.96
CA TYR A 317 -14.31 3.53 10.10
C TYR A 317 -15.79 3.18 9.92
N SER A 318 -16.63 4.19 9.68
CA SER A 318 -18.00 4.02 9.18
C SER A 318 -18.28 5.06 8.09
N HIS A 319 -18.91 4.64 6.99
CA HIS A 319 -19.38 5.55 5.95
C HIS A 319 -20.60 6.38 6.39
N GLU A 320 -21.21 6.05 7.53
CA GLU A 320 -22.31 6.80 8.15
C GLU A 320 -21.80 7.87 9.16
N ASP A 321 -20.48 8.02 9.33
CA ASP A 321 -19.88 9.11 10.13
C ASP A 321 -20.20 10.48 9.49
N PRO A 322 -20.91 11.40 10.19
CA PRO A 322 -21.39 12.64 9.62
C PRO A 322 -20.33 13.76 9.57
N SER A 323 -19.08 13.50 9.98
CA SER A 323 -18.05 14.53 10.04
C SER A 323 -17.69 15.05 8.65
N PRO A 324 -17.44 16.37 8.47
CA PRO A 324 -17.09 16.93 7.17
C PRO A 324 -15.83 16.30 6.54
N ARG A 325 -14.93 15.77 7.37
CA ARG A 325 -13.70 15.10 6.91
C ARG A 325 -13.98 13.76 6.25
N VAL A 326 -14.83 12.92 6.87
CA VAL A 326 -15.28 11.65 6.27
C VAL A 326 -16.16 11.91 5.05
N GLN A 327 -17.15 12.81 5.16
CA GLN A 327 -18.07 13.10 4.06
C GLN A 327 -17.37 13.69 2.82
N ASN A 328 -16.30 14.48 3.00
CA ASN A 328 -15.47 14.92 1.88
C ASN A 328 -14.68 13.78 1.23
N PHE A 329 -14.09 12.88 2.03
CA PHE A 329 -13.39 11.69 1.52
C PHE A 329 -14.33 10.75 0.76
N ILE A 330 -15.53 10.47 1.29
CA ILE A 330 -16.57 9.70 0.59
C ILE A 330 -16.89 10.32 -0.77
N LYS A 331 -17.11 11.63 -0.82
CA LYS A 331 -17.40 12.36 -2.07
C LYS A 331 -16.26 12.27 -3.09
N LEU A 332 -15.01 12.38 -2.65
CA LEU A 332 -13.83 12.25 -3.53
C LEU A 332 -13.68 10.83 -4.07
N TYR A 333 -13.82 9.83 -3.19
CA TYR A 333 -13.70 8.42 -3.55
C TYR A 333 -14.84 7.97 -4.48
N GLN A 334 -16.09 8.32 -4.18
CA GLN A 334 -17.24 8.08 -5.06
C GLN A 334 -17.09 8.80 -6.40
N GLY A 335 -16.62 10.06 -6.41
CA GLY A 335 -16.38 10.82 -7.64
C GLY A 335 -15.39 10.15 -8.60
N LYS A 336 -14.39 9.44 -8.07
CA LYS A 336 -13.38 8.72 -8.86
C LYS A 336 -13.76 7.28 -9.18
N TYR A 337 -14.25 6.52 -8.20
CA TYR A 337 -14.42 5.06 -8.30
C TYR A 337 -15.88 4.60 -8.44
N GLN A 338 -16.86 5.49 -8.26
CA GLN A 338 -18.31 5.18 -8.29
C GLN A 338 -18.75 4.14 -7.24
N GLU A 339 -17.96 3.97 -6.18
CA GLU A 339 -18.17 3.04 -5.07
C GLU A 339 -18.12 3.83 -3.75
N THR A 340 -18.83 3.37 -2.70
CA THR A 340 -18.65 3.91 -1.34
C THR A 340 -17.38 3.30 -0.74
N PRO A 341 -16.46 4.09 -0.15
CA PRO A 341 -15.26 3.54 0.46
C PRO A 341 -15.56 2.73 1.72
N ASP A 342 -14.83 1.64 1.88
CA ASP A 342 -14.72 0.85 3.11
C ASP A 342 -13.61 1.40 4.03
N GLY A 343 -13.41 0.76 5.18
CA GLY A 343 -12.37 1.12 6.14
C GLY A 343 -10.95 0.89 5.63
N LEU A 344 -10.74 0.00 4.66
CA LEU A 344 -9.41 -0.32 4.11
C LEU A 344 -8.96 0.71 3.07
N ALA A 345 -9.90 1.26 2.31
CA ALA A 345 -9.69 2.47 1.52
C ALA A 345 -9.41 3.69 2.42
N ALA A 346 -10.16 3.83 3.51
CA ALA A 346 -9.98 4.92 4.48
C ALA A 346 -8.60 4.86 5.19
N LEU A 347 -8.17 3.66 5.62
CA LEU A 347 -6.86 3.42 6.22
C LEU A 347 -5.72 3.58 5.20
N GLY A 348 -5.86 3.10 3.96
CA GLY A 348 -4.86 3.28 2.92
C GLY A 348 -4.62 4.76 2.59
N TYR A 349 -5.70 5.54 2.52
CA TYR A 349 -5.67 7.00 2.36
C TYR A 349 -4.99 7.70 3.54
N ASP A 350 -5.29 7.33 4.79
CA ASP A 350 -4.63 7.90 5.96
C ASP A 350 -3.15 7.49 6.10
N ALA A 351 -2.78 6.26 5.75
CA ALA A 351 -1.40 5.78 5.72
C ALA A 351 -0.54 6.62 4.78
N ALA A 352 -1.03 6.85 3.56
CA ALA A 352 -0.38 7.71 2.58
C ALA A 352 -0.30 9.17 3.06
N ARG A 353 -1.37 9.73 3.64
CA ARG A 353 -1.38 11.12 4.14
C ARG A 353 -0.42 11.35 5.30
N ILE A 354 -0.31 10.40 6.25
CA ILE A 354 0.65 10.45 7.35
C ILE A 354 2.09 10.36 6.84
N LEU A 355 2.35 9.48 5.87
CA LEU A 355 3.64 9.39 5.19
C LEU A 355 4.04 10.71 4.53
N PHE A 356 3.12 11.35 3.79
CA PHE A 356 3.39 12.64 3.14
C PHE A 356 3.53 13.80 4.14
N ASN A 357 2.92 13.70 5.33
CA ASN A 357 3.14 14.66 6.40
C ASN A 357 4.57 14.53 6.95
N ALA A 358 4.98 13.30 7.31
CA ALA A 358 6.34 13.01 7.79
C ALA A 358 7.42 13.39 6.76
N MET A 359 7.23 13.06 5.48
CA MET A 359 8.16 13.45 4.40
C MET A 359 8.23 14.96 4.16
N LYS A 360 7.23 15.74 4.57
CA LYS A 360 7.26 17.21 4.48
C LYS A 360 8.06 17.84 5.61
N THR A 361 8.00 17.28 6.82
CA THR A 361 8.70 17.80 8.02
C THR A 361 10.11 17.22 8.21
N ALA A 362 10.42 16.07 7.61
CA ALA A 362 11.70 15.39 7.79
C ALA A 362 12.90 16.21 7.25
N PRO A 363 14.05 16.21 7.97
CA PRO A 363 15.25 16.92 7.52
C PRO A 363 15.87 16.32 6.24
N SER A 364 15.54 15.07 5.91
CA SER A 364 15.81 14.47 4.60
C SER A 364 14.79 13.36 4.29
N LEU A 365 14.80 12.85 3.06
CA LEU A 365 14.01 11.68 2.68
C LEU A 365 14.74 10.34 2.95
N SER A 366 15.68 10.32 3.91
CA SER A 366 16.24 9.05 4.41
C SER A 366 15.17 8.31 5.22
N GLY A 367 15.17 6.97 5.13
CA GLY A 367 14.18 6.15 5.84
C GLY A 367 14.17 6.37 7.35
N LYS A 368 15.36 6.60 7.94
CA LYS A 368 15.53 6.99 9.35
C LYS A 368 14.87 8.32 9.69
N ASP A 369 15.04 9.35 8.85
CA ASP A 369 14.48 10.68 9.11
C ASP A 369 12.95 10.68 8.96
N ILE A 370 12.44 9.93 7.98
CA ILE A 370 11.00 9.70 7.79
C ILE A 370 10.42 8.93 8.99
N ALA A 371 11.06 7.84 9.45
CA ALA A 371 10.64 7.11 10.65
C ALA A 371 10.65 8.00 11.91
N ALA A 372 11.68 8.85 12.07
CA ALA A 372 11.77 9.79 13.18
C ALA A 372 10.65 10.85 13.17
N GLU A 373 10.09 11.23 12.01
CA GLU A 373 8.91 12.08 11.92
C GLU A 373 7.59 11.29 12.08
N LEU A 374 7.49 10.07 11.53
CA LEU A 374 6.33 9.20 11.73
C LEU A 374 6.08 8.94 13.23
N ALA A 375 7.15 8.71 14.01
CA ALA A 375 7.08 8.54 15.46
C ALA A 375 6.63 9.79 16.24
N LYS A 376 6.63 10.98 15.62
CA LYS A 376 6.14 12.24 16.20
C LYS A 376 4.69 12.54 15.86
N THR A 377 4.03 11.69 15.05
CA THR A 377 2.65 11.89 14.61
C THR A 377 1.71 11.97 15.81
N THR A 378 1.14 13.15 16.05
CA THR A 378 0.22 13.45 17.15
C THR A 378 -0.87 14.39 16.66
N GLY A 379 -2.13 14.13 17.05
CA GLY A 379 -3.28 14.94 16.65
C GLY A 379 -3.58 14.95 15.16
N PHE A 380 -3.08 13.97 14.39
CA PHE A 380 -3.24 13.97 12.93
C PHE A 380 -4.70 13.69 12.53
N GLU A 381 -5.29 14.55 11.69
CA GLU A 381 -6.68 14.40 11.26
C GLU A 381 -6.83 13.36 10.13
N GLY A 382 -6.97 12.09 10.54
CA GLY A 382 -7.32 10.97 9.68
C GLY A 382 -8.83 10.87 9.39
N VAL A 383 -9.23 10.35 8.23
CA VAL A 383 -10.63 9.99 7.97
C VAL A 383 -11.08 8.81 8.85
N THR A 384 -10.12 8.03 9.35
CA THR A 384 -10.32 6.94 10.32
C THR A 384 -10.13 7.39 11.78
N GLY A 385 -10.45 8.65 12.07
CA GLY A 385 -10.30 9.27 13.40
C GLY A 385 -9.03 10.12 13.56
N VAL A 386 -8.82 10.68 14.76
CA VAL A 386 -7.58 11.41 15.08
C VAL A 386 -6.48 10.39 15.41
N ILE A 387 -5.30 10.54 14.80
CA ILE A 387 -4.19 9.60 14.91
C ILE A 387 -3.05 10.23 15.70
N SER A 388 -2.71 9.58 16.82
CA SER A 388 -1.52 9.85 17.63
C SER A 388 -0.80 8.54 17.90
N MET A 389 0.51 8.48 17.65
CA MET A 389 1.32 7.28 17.86
C MET A 389 1.74 7.13 19.33
N ASP A 390 1.67 5.90 19.84
CA ASP A 390 2.31 5.51 21.10
C ASP A 390 3.81 5.25 20.91
N ALA A 391 4.52 4.96 22.02
CA ALA A 391 5.94 4.61 22.00
C ALA A 391 6.27 3.32 21.22
N ASN A 392 5.26 2.51 20.88
CA ASN A 392 5.35 1.26 20.13
C ASN A 392 4.91 1.44 18.66
N ARG A 393 4.76 2.69 18.18
CA ARG A 393 4.37 3.07 16.82
C ARG A 393 2.95 2.62 16.43
N ASN A 394 2.07 2.54 17.43
CA ASN A 394 0.66 2.19 17.29
C ASN A 394 -0.23 3.41 17.53
N PRO A 395 -1.21 3.70 16.64
CA PRO A 395 -2.26 4.68 16.88
C PRO A 395 -3.12 4.38 18.12
N VAL A 396 -3.35 5.40 18.94
CA VAL A 396 -4.41 5.40 19.96
C VAL A 396 -5.63 6.12 19.38
N LYS A 397 -6.64 5.35 18.98
CA LYS A 397 -7.85 5.80 18.25
C LYS A 397 -9.05 4.91 18.62
N PRO A 398 -10.30 5.42 18.58
CA PRO A 398 -11.49 4.62 18.86
C PRO A 398 -11.75 3.56 17.77
N ALA A 399 -12.56 2.58 18.13
CA ALA A 399 -13.16 1.62 17.21
C ALA A 399 -14.66 1.91 17.04
N VAL A 400 -15.22 1.56 15.88
CA VAL A 400 -16.68 1.50 15.69
C VAL A 400 -17.15 0.05 15.70
N ILE A 401 -18.42 -0.15 16.07
CA ILE A 401 -19.13 -1.41 15.85
C ILE A 401 -20.17 -1.20 14.74
N LEU A 402 -20.20 -2.13 13.80
CA LEU A 402 -21.09 -2.15 12.65
C LEU A 402 -22.03 -3.37 12.72
N GLU A 403 -23.32 -3.18 12.43
CA GLU A 403 -24.33 -4.24 12.26
C GLU A 403 -24.47 -4.56 10.78
N MET A 404 -24.30 -5.82 10.40
CA MET A 404 -24.63 -6.27 9.05
C MET A 404 -26.15 -6.37 8.91
N LYS A 405 -26.68 -5.63 7.94
CA LYS A 405 -28.11 -5.58 7.65
C LYS A 405 -28.36 -5.47 6.15
N ASP A 406 -29.04 -6.47 5.61
CA ASP A 406 -29.43 -6.58 4.21
C ASP A 406 -28.20 -6.43 3.28
N GLY A 407 -27.14 -7.18 3.63
CA GLY A 407 -25.83 -7.14 2.97
C GLY A 407 -25.00 -5.87 3.19
N THR A 408 -25.50 -4.89 3.94
CA THR A 408 -24.85 -3.57 4.14
C THR A 408 -24.46 -3.37 5.61
N PRO A 409 -23.25 -2.90 5.94
CA PRO A 409 -22.90 -2.53 7.31
C PRO A 409 -23.59 -1.22 7.72
N ARG A 410 -24.03 -1.13 8.98
CA ARG A 410 -24.67 0.02 9.60
C ARG A 410 -24.02 0.38 10.92
N TYR A 411 -23.87 1.66 11.22
CA TYR A 411 -23.27 2.13 12.47
C TYR A 411 -24.13 1.77 13.69
N VAL A 412 -23.49 1.22 14.73
CA VAL A 412 -24.14 0.89 16.02
C VAL A 412 -23.57 1.74 17.16
N ALA A 413 -22.25 1.77 17.28
CA ALA A 413 -21.55 2.39 18.40
C ALA A 413 -20.12 2.79 18.03
N THR A 414 -19.56 3.69 18.82
CA THR A 414 -18.12 3.99 18.90
C THR A 414 -17.68 3.63 20.31
N ILE A 415 -16.51 3.03 20.48
CA ILE A 415 -15.90 2.70 21.79
C ILE A 415 -14.49 3.28 21.79
N ALA A 416 -14.15 4.08 22.81
CA ALA A 416 -12.85 4.72 22.92
C ALA A 416 -11.82 3.88 23.72
N PRO A 417 -10.50 4.09 23.53
CA PRO A 417 -9.49 3.43 24.34
C PRO A 417 -9.57 3.87 25.80
N GLY A 418 -9.83 2.91 26.70
CA GLY A 418 -9.96 3.14 28.15
C GLY A 418 -11.40 3.16 28.67
N GLU A 419 -12.39 2.91 27.81
CA GLU A 419 -13.80 2.65 28.17
C GLU A 419 -14.11 1.16 28.35
#